data_AF-A0A453DTD6-F1
#
_entry.id   AF-A0A453DTD6-F1
#
_cell.length_a   1.000
_cell.length_b   1.000
_cell.length_c   1.000
_cell.angle_alpha   90.00
_cell.angle_beta   90.00
_cell.angle_gamma   90.00
#
_symmetry.space_group_name_H-M   'P 1'
#
loop_
_entity.id
_entity.type
_entity.pdbx_description
1 polymer ?
#
loop_
_entity_poly.entity_id
_entity_poly.type
_entity_poly.pdbx_seq_one_letter_code
_entity_poly.pdbx_strand_id
1 'polypeptide(L)'
;MPFSDASADGAVIKASAARALAAGATADAIMAMLKEVTPELSCPVVIFSYFSPIAQRGTASFAAAVKEAGVKGLIVPDLPYAETSAFRDEAIKNELELVLLTTPSTPPERMKEITEASGGFVYLVHFCGCT
;
A
#
# COMPACT_ATOMS: atom_id res chain seq x y z
N MET A 1 2.07 -6.31 -2.86
CA MET A 1 2.74 -6.43 -4.18
C MET A 1 4.16 -6.85 -3.94
N PRO A 2 4.67 -7.89 -4.61
CA PRO A 2 6.06 -8.31 -4.48
C PRO A 2 6.97 -7.21 -5.02
N PHE A 3 8.02 -6.87 -4.27
CA PHE A 3 8.99 -5.85 -4.63
C PHE A 3 10.40 -6.32 -4.25
N SER A 4 11.37 -6.09 -5.13
CA SER A 4 12.76 -6.55 -4.97
C SER A 4 13.48 -5.85 -3.83
N ASP A 5 13.27 -4.53 -3.70
CA ASP A 5 14.03 -3.66 -2.79
C ASP A 5 13.22 -3.28 -1.55
N ALA A 6 12.46 -4.22 -1.02
CA ALA A 6 11.56 -4.07 0.11
C ALA A 6 12.31 -3.88 1.44
N SER A 7 12.96 -2.71 1.62
CA SER A 7 13.88 -2.45 2.74
C SER A 7 13.20 -2.51 4.11
N ALA A 8 11.93 -2.09 4.19
CA ALA A 8 11.13 -2.06 5.41
C ALA A 8 10.66 -3.45 5.88
N ASP A 9 10.73 -4.46 5.01
CA ASP A 9 10.24 -5.81 5.30
C ASP A 9 11.29 -6.70 5.98
N GLY A 10 10.81 -7.54 6.91
CA GLY A 10 11.60 -8.59 7.53
C GLY A 10 11.94 -9.75 6.58
N ALA A 11 12.84 -10.64 6.99
CA ALA A 11 13.34 -11.75 6.17
C ALA A 11 12.23 -12.66 5.61
N VAL A 12 11.15 -12.87 6.37
CA VAL A 12 10.02 -13.71 5.97
C VAL A 12 9.27 -13.11 4.76
N ILE A 13 8.96 -11.81 4.82
CA ILE A 13 8.24 -11.12 3.74
C ILE A 13 9.16 -10.98 2.51
N LYS A 14 10.44 -10.63 2.71
CA LYS A 14 11.44 -10.61 1.63
C LYS A 14 11.56 -11.95 0.89
N ALA A 15 11.63 -13.07 1.63
CA ALA A 15 11.68 -14.39 1.04
C ALA A 15 10.38 -14.74 0.27
N SER A 16 9.22 -14.29 0.77
CA SER A 16 7.94 -14.45 0.06
C SER A 16 7.89 -13.66 -1.25
N ALA A 17 8.32 -12.39 -1.21
CA ALA A 17 8.41 -11.55 -2.40
C ALA A 17 9.38 -12.16 -3.44
N ALA A 18 10.54 -12.65 -3.01
CA ALA A 18 11.51 -13.30 -3.89
C ALA A 18 10.93 -14.54 -4.58
N ARG A 19 10.18 -15.39 -3.86
CA ARG A 19 9.49 -16.55 -4.46
C ARG A 19 8.44 -16.13 -5.48
N ALA A 20 7.64 -15.11 -5.17
CA ALA A 20 6.63 -14.60 -6.09
C ALA A 20 7.26 -14.02 -7.37
N LEU A 21 8.34 -13.24 -7.25
CA LEU A 21 9.06 -12.69 -8.40
C LEU A 21 9.71 -13.79 -9.25
N ALA A 22 10.33 -14.79 -8.61
CA ALA A 22 10.91 -15.94 -9.31
C ALA A 22 9.87 -16.78 -10.07
N ALA A 23 8.63 -16.80 -9.57
CA ALA A 23 7.48 -17.43 -10.25
C ALA A 23 6.85 -16.54 -11.35
N GLY A 24 7.39 -15.35 -11.61
CA GLY A 24 6.92 -14.44 -12.65
C GLY A 24 5.73 -13.56 -12.24
N ALA A 25 5.49 -13.35 -10.94
CA ALA A 25 4.42 -12.47 -10.49
C ALA A 25 4.66 -11.02 -10.95
N THR A 26 3.66 -10.44 -11.61
CA THR A 26 3.67 -9.03 -12.05
C THR A 26 2.52 -8.27 -11.39
N ALA A 27 2.65 -6.94 -11.29
CA ALA A 27 1.57 -6.11 -10.77
C ALA A 27 0.27 -6.28 -11.58
N ASP A 28 0.37 -6.37 -12.90
CA ASP A 28 -0.79 -6.55 -13.78
C ASP A 28 -1.46 -7.92 -13.61
N ALA A 29 -0.68 -9.00 -13.46
CA ALA A 29 -1.24 -10.32 -13.16
C ALA A 29 -1.98 -10.33 -11.82
N ILE A 30 -1.44 -9.63 -10.81
CA ILE A 30 -2.08 -9.51 -9.50
C ILE A 30 -3.37 -8.69 -9.60
N MET A 31 -3.37 -7.56 -10.33
CA MET A 31 -4.60 -6.76 -10.53
C MET A 31 -5.66 -7.56 -11.29
N ALA A 32 -5.28 -8.33 -12.30
CA ALA A 32 -6.20 -9.20 -13.05
C ALA A 32 -6.84 -10.25 -12.12
N MET A 33 -6.02 -10.93 -11.31
CA MET A 33 -6.52 -11.88 -10.31
C MET A 33 -7.45 -11.21 -9.29
N LEU A 34 -7.09 -10.03 -8.78
CA LEU A 34 -7.93 -9.29 -7.83
C LEU A 34 -9.28 -8.91 -8.44
N LYS A 35 -9.33 -8.55 -9.72
CA LYS A 35 -10.59 -8.25 -10.42
C LYS A 35 -11.55 -9.44 -10.45
N GLU A 36 -11.02 -10.66 -10.54
CA GLU A 36 -11.82 -11.90 -10.52
C GLU A 36 -12.26 -12.27 -9.09
N VAL A 37 -11.37 -12.11 -8.11
CA VAL A 37 -11.60 -12.59 -6.74
C VAL A 37 -12.38 -11.60 -5.88
N THR A 38 -12.18 -10.28 -6.05
CA THR A 38 -12.83 -9.26 -5.20
C THR A 38 -14.36 -9.32 -5.16
N PRO A 39 -15.10 -9.64 -6.24
CA PRO A 39 -16.56 -9.81 -6.17
C PRO A 39 -17.01 -10.98 -5.30
N GLU A 40 -16.15 -11.98 -5.09
CA GLU A 40 -16.44 -13.16 -4.27
C GLU A 40 -16.11 -12.95 -2.79
N LEU A 41 -15.36 -11.89 -2.46
CA LEU A 41 -14.94 -11.58 -1.10
C LEU A 41 -16.01 -10.78 -0.35
N SER A 42 -16.29 -11.17 0.89
CA SER A 42 -17.17 -10.42 1.79
C SER A 42 -16.47 -9.25 2.51
N CYS A 43 -15.16 -9.09 2.33
CA CYS A 43 -14.34 -8.08 3.00
C CYS A 43 -13.61 -7.18 1.99
N PRO A 44 -13.32 -5.92 2.37
CA PRO A 44 -12.56 -5.02 1.52
C PRO A 44 -11.10 -5.50 1.40
N VAL A 45 -10.55 -5.39 0.19
CA VAL A 45 -9.14 -5.68 -0.08
C VAL A 45 -8.32 -4.40 -0.03
N VAL A 46 -7.15 -4.48 0.60
CA VAL A 46 -6.15 -3.41 0.66
C VAL A 46 -4.85 -3.93 0.07
N ILE A 47 -4.24 -3.16 -0.84
CA ILE A 47 -2.92 -3.49 -1.38
C ILE A 47 -1.84 -2.83 -0.54
N PHE A 48 -0.89 -3.63 -0.08
CA PHE A 48 0.38 -3.17 0.45
C PHE A 48 1.44 -3.14 -0.66
N SER A 49 2.05 -2.00 -0.93
CA SER A 49 3.08 -1.85 -1.98
C SER A 49 4.04 -0.71 -1.65
N TYR A 50 5.27 -0.79 -2.15
CA TYR A 50 6.25 0.30 -2.07
C TYR A 50 5.96 1.38 -3.10
N PHE A 51 6.46 2.60 -2.87
CA PHE A 51 6.20 3.74 -3.74
C PHE A 51 6.91 3.63 -5.09
N SER A 52 8.14 3.10 -5.14
CA SER A 52 8.91 2.97 -6.39
C SER A 52 8.13 2.29 -7.54
N PRO A 53 7.57 1.07 -7.38
CA PRO A 53 6.81 0.43 -8.46
C PRO A 53 5.52 1.19 -8.84
N ILE A 54 4.93 1.93 -7.89
CA ILE A 54 3.76 2.79 -8.16
C ILE A 54 4.19 3.98 -9.04
N ALA A 55 5.29 4.64 -8.66
CA ALA A 55 5.83 5.79 -9.38
C ALA A 55 6.28 5.41 -10.80
N GLN A 56 6.90 4.24 -10.99
CA GLN A 56 7.31 3.73 -12.30
C GLN A 56 6.13 3.53 -13.27
N ARG A 57 4.97 3.10 -12.75
CA ARG A 57 3.71 3.00 -13.54
C ARG A 57 3.03 4.37 -13.73
N GLY A 58 3.31 5.31 -12.85
CA GLY A 58 2.58 6.56 -12.70
C GLY A 58 1.44 6.42 -11.69
N THR A 59 1.37 7.35 -10.74
CA THR A 59 0.42 7.33 -9.62
C THR A 59 -1.04 7.27 -10.06
N ALA A 60 -1.43 8.09 -11.04
CA ALA A 60 -2.79 8.11 -11.58
C ALA A 60 -3.17 6.80 -12.28
N SER A 61 -2.27 6.25 -13.12
CA SER A 61 -2.50 4.98 -13.82
C SER A 61 -2.59 3.81 -12.84
N PHE A 62 -1.73 3.82 -11.81
CA PHE A 62 -1.78 2.82 -10.75
C PHE A 62 -3.10 2.90 -9.95
N ALA A 63 -3.50 4.09 -9.51
CA ALA A 63 -4.74 4.28 -8.75
C ALA A 63 -5.98 3.84 -9.54
N ALA A 64 -6.05 4.17 -10.84
CA ALA A 64 -7.12 3.71 -11.71
C ALA A 64 -7.16 2.17 -11.83
N ALA A 65 -6.00 1.54 -12.08
CA ALA A 65 -5.91 0.08 -12.19
C ALA A 65 -6.29 -0.64 -10.89
N VAL A 66 -5.91 -0.09 -9.74
CA VAL A 66 -6.29 -0.60 -8.40
C VAL A 66 -7.80 -0.54 -8.21
N LYS A 67 -8.43 0.59 -8.54
CA LYS A 67 -9.88 0.76 -8.43
C LYS A 67 -10.63 -0.20 -9.34
N GLU A 68 -10.18 -0.38 -10.58
CA GLU A 68 -10.75 -1.35 -11.52
C GLU A 68 -10.63 -2.80 -11.05
N ALA A 69 -9.59 -3.11 -10.27
CA ALA A 69 -9.39 -4.42 -9.66
C ALA A 69 -10.28 -4.69 -8.43
N GLY A 70 -11.15 -3.75 -8.04
CA GLY A 70 -12.08 -3.89 -6.91
C GLY A 70 -11.46 -3.63 -5.53
N VAL A 71 -10.23 -3.15 -5.48
CA VAL A 71 -9.50 -2.83 -4.24
C VAL A 71 -10.06 -1.55 -3.62
N LYS A 72 -10.07 -1.48 -2.28
CA LYS A 72 -10.64 -0.35 -1.52
C LYS A 72 -9.60 0.56 -0.89
N GLY A 73 -8.39 0.04 -0.65
CA GLY A 73 -7.35 0.84 -0.02
C GLY A 73 -5.94 0.47 -0.41
N LEU A 74 -5.02 1.35 -0.05
CA LEU A 74 -3.59 1.27 -0.33
C LEU A 74 -2.79 1.55 0.94
N ILE A 75 -1.76 0.75 1.18
CA ILE A 75 -0.73 1.01 2.19
C ILE A 75 0.61 1.15 1.45
N VAL A 76 1.27 2.29 1.66
CA VAL A 76 2.59 2.60 1.09
C VAL A 76 3.56 2.92 2.23
N PRO A 77 4.30 1.92 2.75
CA PRO A 77 5.03 2.03 4.01
C PRO A 77 6.26 2.96 3.92
N ASP A 78 6.80 3.15 2.72
CA ASP A 78 8.00 3.93 2.42
C ASP A 78 7.70 5.37 2.02
N LEU A 79 6.43 5.79 1.99
CA LEU A 79 6.02 7.16 1.65
C LEU A 79 5.66 7.95 2.93
N PRO A 80 6.51 8.89 3.37
CA PRO A 80 6.22 9.71 4.55
C PRO A 80 4.99 10.59 4.33
N TYR A 81 4.22 10.85 5.40
CA TYR A 81 3.01 11.68 5.35
C TYR A 81 3.19 12.99 4.56
N ALA A 82 4.31 13.69 4.77
CA ALA A 82 4.64 14.96 4.09
C ALA A 82 4.69 14.86 2.54
N GLU A 83 5.01 13.68 2.01
CA GLU A 83 5.15 13.42 0.58
C GLU A 83 3.91 12.73 -0.01
N THR A 84 2.93 12.39 0.83
CA THR A 84 1.72 11.67 0.38
C THR A 84 0.74 12.54 -0.40
N SER A 85 0.81 13.87 -0.33
CA SER A 85 -0.22 14.79 -0.84
C SER A 85 -0.61 14.49 -2.30
N ALA A 86 0.35 14.46 -3.22
CA ALA A 86 0.10 14.21 -4.63
C ALA A 86 -0.49 12.81 -4.90
N PHE A 87 -0.05 11.80 -4.15
CA PHE A 87 -0.56 10.43 -4.30
C PHE A 87 -1.95 10.26 -3.67
N ARG A 88 -2.19 10.95 -2.54
CA ARG A 88 -3.46 10.96 -1.83
C ARG A 88 -4.56 11.60 -2.68
N ASP A 89 -4.26 12.68 -3.39
CA ASP A 89 -5.21 13.31 -4.31
C ASP A 89 -5.64 12.35 -5.42
N GLU A 90 -4.70 11.58 -5.98
CA GLU A 90 -5.01 10.54 -6.97
C GLU A 90 -5.79 9.36 -6.37
N ALA A 91 -5.49 8.95 -5.14
CA ALA A 91 -6.25 7.93 -4.43
C ALA A 91 -7.70 8.39 -4.19
N ILE A 92 -7.91 9.63 -3.72
CA ILE A 92 -9.24 10.22 -3.48
C ILE A 92 -10.05 10.29 -4.78
N LYS A 93 -9.45 10.73 -5.90
CA LYS A 93 -10.11 10.76 -7.21
C LYS A 93 -10.61 9.40 -7.67
N ASN A 94 -9.94 8.33 -7.25
CA ASN A 94 -10.29 6.95 -7.57
C ASN A 94 -11.10 6.26 -6.45
N GLU A 95 -11.57 7.01 -5.46
CA GLU A 95 -12.28 6.49 -4.28
C GLU A 95 -11.51 5.36 -3.57
N LEU A 96 -10.19 5.53 -3.44
CA LEU A 96 -9.30 4.63 -2.72
C LEU A 96 -8.91 5.26 -1.38
N GLU A 97 -8.95 4.44 -0.34
CA GLU A 97 -8.50 4.82 0.99
C GLU A 97 -6.98 4.66 1.10
N LEU A 98 -6.25 5.77 1.19
CA LEU A 98 -4.83 5.72 1.51
C LEU A 98 -4.66 5.57 3.02
N VAL A 99 -4.22 4.39 3.45
CA VAL A 99 -3.96 4.04 4.84
C VAL A 99 -2.56 4.52 5.22
N LEU A 100 -2.50 5.42 6.20
CA LEU A 100 -1.26 6.00 6.69
C LEU A 100 -0.73 5.26 7.91
N LEU A 101 0.59 5.35 8.10
CA LEU A 101 1.31 4.68 9.16
C LEU A 101 1.64 5.64 10.30
N THR A 102 1.57 5.15 11.53
CA THR A 102 2.11 5.85 12.71
C THR A 102 2.88 4.89 13.60
N THR A 103 3.62 5.42 14.57
CA THR A 103 4.43 4.66 15.53
C THR A 103 4.18 5.17 16.95
N PRO A 104 4.46 4.38 18.00
CA PRO A 104 4.43 4.89 19.37
C PRO A 104 5.41 6.05 19.62
N SER A 105 6.46 6.19 18.80
CA SER A 105 7.42 7.30 18.84
C SER A 105 6.96 8.55 18.09
N THR A 106 5.86 8.49 17.33
CA THR A 106 5.34 9.65 16.59
C THR A 106 4.81 10.70 17.59
N PRO A 107 5.23 11.98 17.50
CA PRO A 107 4.71 13.03 18.37
C PRO A 107 3.17 13.15 18.28
N PRO A 108 2.47 13.45 19.39
CA PRO A 108 1.00 13.49 19.41
C PRO A 108 0.35 14.40 18.35
N GLU A 109 0.95 15.56 18.08
CA GLU A 109 0.45 16.50 17.06
C GLU A 109 0.48 15.88 15.66
N ARG A 110 1.61 15.27 15.28
CA ARG A 110 1.76 14.57 14.00
C ARG A 110 0.91 13.30 13.93
N MET A 111 0.73 12.61 15.04
CA MET A 111 -0.18 11.46 15.10
C MET A 111 -1.62 11.88 14.78
N LYS A 112 -2.06 13.02 15.32
CA LYS A 112 -3.38 13.59 15.02
C LYS A 112 -3.53 13.90 13.53
N GLU A 113 -2.56 14.60 12.93
CA GLU A 113 -2.57 14.89 11.48
C GLU A 113 -2.67 13.62 10.63
N ILE A 114 -1.87 12.60 10.95
CA ILE A 114 -1.88 11.30 10.26
C ILE A 114 -3.25 10.63 10.40
N THR A 115 -3.83 10.62 11.60
CA THR A 115 -5.13 9.98 11.84
C THR A 115 -6.27 10.69 11.12
N GLU A 116 -6.23 12.02 11.02
CA GLU A 116 -7.22 12.81 10.28
C GLU A 116 -7.07 12.65 8.76
N ALA A 117 -5.84 12.43 8.29
CA ALA A 117 -5.56 12.27 6.88
C ALA A 117 -5.78 10.84 6.35
N SER A 118 -5.70 9.83 7.22
CA SER A 118 -5.80 8.42 6.85
C SER A 118 -7.20 8.02 6.41
N GLY A 119 -7.30 7.24 5.33
CA GLY A 119 -8.55 6.62 4.89
C GLY A 119 -8.76 5.26 5.55
N GLY A 120 -10.02 4.95 5.91
CA GLY A 120 -10.41 3.64 6.46
C GLY A 120 -9.93 3.38 7.90
N PHE A 121 -8.63 3.17 8.06
CA PHE A 121 -7.98 2.90 9.34
C PHE A 121 -6.56 3.49 9.40
N VAL A 122 -5.89 3.37 10.54
CA VAL A 122 -4.49 3.80 10.73
C VAL A 122 -3.65 2.56 11.02
N TYR A 123 -2.51 2.43 10.34
CA TYR A 123 -1.59 1.32 10.55
C TYR A 123 -0.56 1.70 11.62
N LEU A 124 -0.74 1.21 12.85
CA LEU A 124 0.24 1.39 13.92
C LEU A 124 1.36 0.36 13.80
N VAL A 125 2.57 0.81 13.43
CA VAL A 125 3.76 -0.03 13.43
C VAL A 125 4.35 -0.01 14.83
N HIS A 126 4.31 -1.17 15.50
CA HIS A 126 5.02 -1.35 16.76
C HIS A 126 6.51 -1.50 16.43
N PHE A 127 7.32 -0.51 16.81
CA PHE A 127 8.76 -0.53 16.56
C PHE A 127 9.42 -1.62 17.41
N CYS A 128 9.45 -2.83 16.89
CA CYS A 128 10.51 -3.78 17.17
C CYS A 128 11.21 -3.91 15.82
N GLY A 129 12.37 -3.29 15.66
CA GLY A 129 13.14 -3.39 14.42
C GLY A 129 13.16 -4.85 13.96
N CYS A 130 12.93 -5.10 12.68
CA CYS A 130 13.07 -6.44 12.11
C CYS A 130 14.46 -6.94 12.49
N THR A 131 14.53 -7.80 13.50
CA THR A 131 15.74 -8.40 14.05
C THR A 131 15.86 -9.82 13.54
#